data_AF-A0A087RR53-F1
#
_entry.id   AF-A0A087RR53-F1
#
_cell.length_a   1.000
_cell.length_b   1.000
_cell.length_c   1.000
_cell.angle_alpha   90.00
_cell.angle_beta   90.00
_cell.angle_gamma   90.00
#
_symmetry.space_group_name_H-M   'P 1'
#
loop_
_entity.id
_entity.type
_entity.pdbx_description
1 polymer ?
#
loop_
_entity_poly.entity_id
_entity_poly.type
_entity_poly.pdbx_seq_one_letter_code
_entity_poly.pdbx_strand_id
1 'polypeptide(L)'
;DFGTPDGIFDSGRFLPGESWSYQFEESGRFSYFCTIHPWMDGMVIVEEAIPDYPHDATGKQIQFPLLQYTPDRAIEVNLAWDPPVIKTHEKIQFVYQFYDPQTNSNLAEMKYDFVIFQNGQEIFRDKGLSQIGGDYRNFVFSDSGSIIVRIEGIQTPSLLAEESVTVFGDVQSKEQRSVDFTAAVYANPEKISHEEYHIKPAQRLTTYYELMIFIILVPAIMFIVALLWLKRKPDTSKTKPGAVKV
;
A
#
# COMPACT_ATOMS: atom_id res chain seq x y z
N ASP A 1 41.23 26.85 17.11
CA ASP A 1 41.67 25.59 16.52
C ASP A 1 41.00 25.48 15.16
N PHE A 2 41.77 25.56 14.08
CA PHE A 2 41.25 25.74 12.71
C PHE A 2 40.90 24.39 12.02
N GLY A 3 40.74 23.34 12.83
CA GLY A 3 40.54 21.96 12.39
C GLY A 3 41.84 21.17 12.50
N THR A 4 41.81 20.08 13.27
CA THR A 4 42.84 19.05 13.19
C THR A 4 42.40 18.09 12.08
N PRO A 5 43.25 17.77 11.09
CA PRO A 5 42.91 16.76 10.08
C PRO A 5 42.56 15.43 10.75
N ASP A 6 41.45 14.84 10.33
CA ASP A 6 41.02 13.51 10.80
C ASP A 6 41.75 12.36 10.09
N GLY A 7 42.42 12.67 8.98
CA GLY A 7 43.22 11.72 8.19
C GLY A 7 42.39 10.86 7.24
N ILE A 8 41.10 11.16 7.02
CA ILE A 8 40.25 10.38 6.10
C ILE A 8 40.70 10.60 4.65
N PHE A 9 40.95 11.85 4.26
CA PHE A 9 41.45 12.20 2.94
C PHE A 9 42.29 13.48 2.97
N ASP A 10 43.30 13.54 2.10
CA ASP A 10 44.17 14.71 1.95
C ASP A 10 44.65 14.79 0.50
N SER A 11 44.30 15.88 -0.19
CA SER A 11 44.78 16.15 -1.55
C SER A 11 46.26 16.54 -1.58
N GLY A 12 46.84 16.85 -0.43
CA GLY A 12 48.06 17.62 -0.32
C GLY A 12 47.90 19.01 -0.95
N ARG A 13 49.04 19.64 -1.24
CA ARG A 13 49.08 20.89 -2.00
C ARG A 13 49.14 20.57 -3.49
N PHE A 14 48.19 21.07 -4.25
CA PHE A 14 48.21 21.04 -5.71
C PHE A 14 48.31 22.46 -6.30
N LEU A 15 48.94 22.59 -7.46
CA LEU A 15 49.19 23.85 -8.18
C LEU A 15 48.01 24.22 -9.11
N PRO A 16 47.92 25.48 -9.59
CA PRO A 16 46.91 25.86 -10.56
C PRO A 16 46.94 24.98 -11.81
N GLY A 17 45.80 24.35 -12.14
CA GLY A 17 45.65 23.45 -13.28
C GLY A 17 45.85 21.96 -12.94
N GLU A 18 46.28 21.62 -11.73
CA GLU A 18 46.31 20.25 -11.24
C GLU A 18 44.95 19.83 -10.69
N SER A 19 44.67 18.51 -10.76
CA SER A 19 43.48 17.91 -10.18
C SER A 19 43.86 16.70 -9.33
N TRP A 20 43.00 16.41 -8.35
CA TRP A 20 43.12 15.26 -7.46
C TRP A 20 41.72 14.66 -7.25
N SER A 21 41.66 13.35 -7.05
CA SER A 21 40.41 12.60 -6.90
C SER A 21 40.49 11.69 -5.69
N TYR A 22 39.36 11.54 -5.00
CA TYR A 22 39.17 10.60 -3.91
C TYR A 22 37.80 9.95 -4.01
N GLN A 23 37.73 8.66 -3.67
CA GLN A 23 36.50 7.88 -3.65
C GLN A 23 36.14 7.59 -2.20
N PHE A 24 34.92 7.93 -1.81
CA PHE A 24 34.38 7.59 -0.50
C PHE A 24 33.74 6.21 -0.57
N GLU A 25 34.11 5.32 0.34
CA GLU A 25 33.56 3.96 0.44
C GLU A 25 32.29 3.91 1.32
N GLU A 26 32.11 4.90 2.18
CA GLU A 26 31.02 4.96 3.15
C GLU A 26 30.24 6.26 3.01
N SER A 27 28.93 6.18 3.23
CA SER A 27 28.09 7.37 3.35
C SER A 27 28.45 8.13 4.63
N GLY A 28 28.36 9.46 4.58
CA GLY A 28 28.82 10.29 5.67
C GLY A 28 28.91 11.76 5.33
N ARG A 29 29.21 12.56 6.35
CA ARG A 29 29.48 14.00 6.22
C ARG A 29 30.94 14.24 6.51
N PHE A 30 31.65 14.69 5.49
CA PHE A 30 33.08 14.84 5.49
C PHE A 30 33.42 16.32 5.38
N SER A 31 33.71 16.95 6.51
CA SER A 31 34.21 18.32 6.53
C SER A 31 35.64 18.35 5.99
N TYR A 32 35.94 19.33 5.15
CA TYR A 32 37.30 19.55 4.65
C TYR A 32 37.69 21.00 4.82
N PHE A 33 39.00 21.25 4.83
CA PHE A 33 39.57 22.58 4.83
C PHE A 33 40.92 22.58 4.11
N CYS A 34 41.35 23.73 3.62
CA CYS A 34 42.69 23.87 3.07
C CYS A 34 43.72 24.03 4.20
N THR A 35 44.77 23.21 4.22
CA THR A 35 45.79 23.20 5.28
C THR A 35 46.55 24.53 5.43
N ILE A 36 46.84 25.23 4.32
CA ILE A 36 47.53 26.53 4.33
C ILE A 36 46.58 27.73 4.40
N HIS A 37 45.29 27.51 4.14
CA HIS A 37 44.24 28.52 4.23
C HIS A 37 43.00 27.91 4.89
N PRO A 38 42.96 27.74 6.23
CA PRO A 38 41.90 26.95 6.88
C PRO A 38 40.48 27.52 6.79
N TRP A 39 40.33 28.83 6.61
CA TRP A 39 39.10 29.54 6.22
C TRP A 39 38.52 29.12 4.84
N MET A 40 39.22 28.31 4.07
CA MET A 40 38.66 27.64 2.89
C MET A 40 38.14 26.26 3.31
N ASP A 41 37.04 26.25 4.04
CA ASP A 41 36.37 25.04 4.50
C ASP A 41 35.11 24.72 3.69
N GLY A 42 34.67 23.47 3.78
CA GLY A 42 33.46 22.98 3.16
C GLY A 42 33.08 21.61 3.69
N MET A 43 32.00 21.05 3.16
CA MET A 43 31.51 19.72 3.53
C MET A 43 31.14 18.93 2.28
N VAL A 44 31.61 17.70 2.21
CA VAL A 44 31.13 16.70 1.25
C VAL A 44 30.11 15.83 1.98
N ILE A 45 28.92 15.70 1.41
CA ILE A 45 27.89 14.77 1.89
C ILE A 45 27.87 13.61 0.90
N VAL A 46 28.22 12.42 1.38
CA VAL A 46 28.17 11.18 0.62
C VAL A 46 26.94 10.42 1.10
N GLU A 47 26.03 10.14 0.19
CA GLU A 47 24.82 9.39 0.47
C GLU A 47 24.95 7.97 -0.09
N GLU A 48 24.20 7.04 0.51
CA GLU A 48 24.11 5.69 -0.04
C GLU A 48 23.47 5.76 -1.43
N ALA A 49 24.07 5.08 -2.41
CA ALA A 49 23.58 5.11 -3.77
C ALA A 49 22.22 4.39 -3.84
N ILE A 50 21.16 5.18 -4.02
CA ILE A 50 19.82 4.65 -4.29
C ILE A 50 19.74 4.35 -5.79
N PRO A 51 19.47 3.09 -6.20
CA PRO A 51 19.33 2.75 -7.62
C PRO A 51 18.15 3.50 -8.24
N ASP A 52 18.21 3.74 -9.55
CA ASP A 52 17.15 4.38 -10.34
C ASP A 52 16.22 3.37 -11.04
N TYR A 53 16.37 2.09 -10.71
CA TYR A 53 15.59 0.97 -11.25
C TYR A 53 14.93 0.14 -10.14
N PRO A 54 13.79 -0.51 -10.42
CA PRO A 54 13.17 -1.42 -9.46
C PRO A 54 14.04 -2.68 -9.30
N HIS A 55 14.14 -3.18 -8.07
CA HIS A 55 14.84 -4.43 -7.76
C HIS A 55 14.21 -5.14 -6.57
N ASP A 56 14.57 -6.42 -6.41
CA ASP A 56 14.13 -7.23 -5.27
C ASP A 56 14.94 -6.93 -3.99
N ALA A 57 14.64 -7.60 -2.88
CA ALA A 57 15.34 -7.37 -1.60
C ALA A 57 16.85 -7.68 -1.64
N THR A 58 17.34 -8.36 -2.69
CA THR A 58 18.76 -8.73 -2.87
C THR A 58 19.53 -7.75 -3.77
N GLY A 59 18.85 -6.74 -4.34
CA GLY A 59 19.43 -5.81 -5.30
C GLY A 59 19.34 -6.29 -6.75
N LYS A 60 18.72 -7.44 -7.03
CA LYS A 60 18.55 -7.94 -8.40
C LYS A 60 17.47 -7.13 -9.09
N GLN A 61 17.82 -6.48 -10.20
CA GLN A 61 16.88 -5.73 -11.03
C GLN A 61 15.69 -6.59 -11.46
N ILE A 62 14.49 -6.01 -11.39
CA ILE A 62 13.24 -6.66 -11.77
C ILE A 62 12.54 -5.89 -12.89
N GLN A 63 11.62 -6.57 -13.58
CA GLN A 63 10.75 -5.95 -14.59
C GLN A 63 9.31 -6.16 -14.17
N PHE A 64 8.50 -5.10 -14.27
CA PHE A 64 7.08 -5.17 -13.95
C PHE A 64 6.22 -5.63 -15.13
N PRO A 65 5.09 -6.31 -14.86
CA PRO A 65 4.67 -6.80 -13.54
C PRO A 65 5.50 -8.03 -13.09
N LEU A 66 5.68 -8.17 -11.79
CA LEU A 66 6.18 -9.40 -11.19
C LEU A 66 5.08 -10.45 -11.20
N LEU A 67 5.43 -11.69 -11.54
CA LEU A 67 4.49 -12.79 -11.66
C LEU A 67 4.85 -13.90 -10.67
N GLN A 68 3.87 -14.35 -9.90
CA GLN A 68 4.01 -15.49 -9.00
C GLN A 68 2.79 -16.40 -9.09
N TYR A 69 3.01 -17.70 -8.90
CA TYR A 69 1.94 -18.68 -8.79
C TYR A 69 1.73 -19.07 -7.34
N THR A 70 0.47 -19.21 -6.96
CA THR A 70 0.10 -19.90 -5.72
C THR A 70 0.68 -21.33 -5.71
N PRO A 71 1.03 -21.89 -4.53
CA PRO A 71 1.59 -23.25 -4.44
C PRO A 71 0.76 -24.35 -5.11
N ASP A 72 -0.57 -24.25 -5.07
CA ASP A 72 -1.48 -25.17 -5.76
C ASP A 72 -1.60 -24.91 -7.28
N ARG A 73 -0.92 -23.87 -7.79
CA ARG A 73 -0.93 -23.41 -9.18
C ARG A 73 -2.32 -23.06 -9.70
N ALA A 74 -3.27 -22.78 -8.80
CA ALA A 74 -4.64 -22.46 -9.19
C ALA A 74 -4.78 -20.98 -9.58
N ILE A 75 -3.86 -20.12 -9.12
CA ILE A 75 -3.92 -18.67 -9.28
C ILE A 75 -2.54 -18.13 -9.63
N GLU A 76 -2.48 -17.32 -10.68
CA GLU A 76 -1.37 -16.44 -11.00
C GLU A 76 -1.65 -15.05 -10.41
N VAL A 77 -0.65 -14.46 -9.77
CA VAL A 77 -0.73 -13.11 -9.21
C VAL A 77 0.34 -12.26 -9.86
N ASN A 78 -0.11 -11.16 -10.46
CA ASN A 78 0.75 -10.14 -11.06
C ASN A 78 0.80 -8.93 -10.13
N LEU A 79 1.98 -8.48 -9.73
CA LEU A 79 2.20 -7.32 -8.84
C LEU A 79 3.14 -6.31 -9.51
N ALA A 80 2.78 -5.04 -9.47
CA ALA A 80 3.65 -3.93 -9.79
C ALA A 80 3.52 -2.83 -8.73
N TRP A 81 4.48 -1.92 -8.67
CA TRP A 81 4.38 -0.76 -7.80
C TRP A 81 4.95 0.51 -8.44
N ASP A 82 4.45 1.66 -7.98
CA ASP A 82 4.86 3.00 -8.42
C ASP A 82 4.96 3.95 -7.22
N PRO A 83 6.10 4.65 -7.01
CA PRO A 83 7.31 4.71 -7.84
C PRO A 83 8.13 3.40 -7.87
N PRO A 84 8.96 3.15 -8.92
CA PRO A 84 9.70 1.89 -9.08
C PRO A 84 10.72 1.62 -7.96
N VAL A 85 11.26 2.69 -7.38
CA VAL A 85 12.19 2.66 -6.24
C VAL A 85 11.44 3.14 -5.02
N ILE A 86 11.41 2.33 -3.96
CA ILE A 86 10.63 2.63 -2.77
C ILE A 86 11.51 3.40 -1.79
N LYS A 87 11.08 4.60 -1.41
CA LYS A 87 11.74 5.43 -0.40
C LYS A 87 10.86 5.65 0.82
N THR A 88 11.46 5.87 1.98
CA THR A 88 10.72 6.24 3.19
C THR A 88 9.99 7.57 2.99
N HIS A 89 8.87 7.72 3.68
CA HIS A 89 8.01 8.90 3.67
C HIS A 89 7.43 9.29 2.30
N GLU A 90 7.61 8.46 1.27
CA GLU A 90 6.97 8.59 -0.04
C GLU A 90 5.82 7.60 -0.17
N LYS A 91 4.76 8.03 -0.86
CA LYS A 91 3.62 7.17 -1.11
C LYS A 91 3.97 6.19 -2.21
N ILE A 92 3.91 4.90 -1.88
CA ILE A 92 4.02 3.78 -2.82
C ILE A 92 2.62 3.25 -3.11
N GLN A 93 2.34 2.96 -4.37
CA GLN A 93 1.11 2.31 -4.80
C GLN A 93 1.43 0.92 -5.34
N PHE A 94 1.00 -0.11 -4.63
CA PHE A 94 1.01 -1.50 -5.09
C PHE A 94 -0.25 -1.78 -5.91
N VAL A 95 -0.09 -2.32 -7.11
CA VAL A 95 -1.20 -2.72 -7.99
C VAL A 95 -1.05 -4.18 -8.32
N TYR A 96 -2.09 -4.97 -8.09
CA TYR A 96 -2.05 -6.41 -8.33
C TYR A 96 -3.30 -6.95 -9.00
N GLN A 97 -3.11 -8.02 -9.76
CA GLN A 97 -4.14 -8.70 -10.54
C GLN A 97 -4.01 -10.22 -10.38
N PHE A 98 -5.14 -10.91 -10.43
CA PHE A 98 -5.30 -12.34 -10.28
C PHE A 98 -5.76 -12.93 -11.61
N TYR A 99 -5.10 -13.99 -12.07
CA TYR A 99 -5.43 -14.68 -13.31
C TYR A 99 -5.59 -16.18 -13.07
N ASP A 100 -6.43 -16.80 -13.88
CA ASP A 100 -6.44 -18.24 -14.07
C ASP A 100 -5.23 -18.62 -14.94
N PRO A 101 -4.27 -19.42 -14.43
CA PRO A 101 -3.08 -19.82 -15.16
C PRO A 101 -3.34 -20.63 -16.44
N GLN A 102 -4.49 -21.30 -16.55
CA GLN A 102 -4.83 -22.18 -17.67
C GLN A 102 -5.43 -21.40 -18.83
N THR A 103 -6.36 -20.49 -18.53
CA THR A 103 -7.12 -19.73 -19.53
C THR A 103 -6.55 -18.33 -19.78
N ASN A 104 -5.65 -17.88 -18.90
CA ASN A 104 -5.13 -16.51 -18.88
C ASN A 104 -6.24 -15.45 -18.74
N SER A 105 -7.37 -15.80 -18.10
CA SER A 105 -8.48 -14.89 -17.83
C SER A 105 -8.39 -14.27 -16.43
N ASN A 106 -8.85 -13.03 -16.30
CA ASN A 106 -8.93 -12.34 -15.02
C ASN A 106 -9.87 -13.04 -14.03
N LEU A 107 -9.43 -13.17 -12.77
CA LEU A 107 -10.23 -13.66 -11.66
C LEU A 107 -10.79 -12.49 -10.84
N ALA A 108 -12.05 -12.17 -11.09
CA ALA A 108 -12.82 -11.16 -10.38
C ALA A 108 -13.31 -11.61 -9.00
N GLU A 109 -13.67 -10.64 -8.15
CA GLU A 109 -14.27 -10.87 -6.82
C GLU A 109 -13.45 -11.75 -5.86
N MET A 110 -12.13 -11.78 -6.01
CA MET A 110 -11.25 -12.56 -5.16
C MET A 110 -11.15 -11.95 -3.78
N LYS A 111 -11.45 -12.74 -2.74
CA LYS A 111 -11.14 -12.41 -1.35
C LYS A 111 -9.69 -12.73 -1.06
N TYR A 112 -8.99 -11.85 -0.37
CA TYR A 112 -7.58 -12.04 0.00
C TYR A 112 -7.22 -11.19 1.22
N ASP A 113 -6.11 -11.53 1.89
CA ASP A 113 -5.42 -10.67 2.86
C ASP A 113 -4.15 -10.11 2.17
N PHE A 114 -3.98 -8.78 2.14
CA PHE A 114 -2.76 -8.10 1.68
C PHE A 114 -1.92 -7.74 2.91
N VAL A 115 -0.68 -8.22 2.95
CA VAL A 115 0.20 -8.14 4.11
C VAL A 115 1.56 -7.58 3.70
N ILE A 116 2.11 -6.66 4.48
CA ILE A 116 3.48 -6.19 4.32
C ILE A 116 4.29 -6.62 5.54
N PHE A 117 5.37 -7.34 5.29
CA PHE A 117 6.43 -7.57 6.27
C PHE A 117 7.59 -6.64 5.98
N GLN A 118 8.18 -6.07 7.02
CA GLN A 118 9.42 -5.31 6.94
C GLN A 118 10.39 -5.86 7.98
N ASN A 119 11.62 -6.16 7.55
CA ASN A 119 12.67 -6.70 8.43
C ASN A 119 12.21 -7.93 9.26
N GLY A 120 11.34 -8.76 8.68
CA GLY A 120 10.79 -9.97 9.30
C GLY A 120 9.58 -9.77 10.21
N GLN A 121 9.11 -8.53 10.42
CA GLN A 121 7.91 -8.22 11.22
C GLN A 121 6.74 -7.83 10.31
N GLU A 122 5.53 -8.32 10.62
CA GLU A 122 4.30 -7.83 10.00
C GLU A 122 4.03 -6.40 10.45
N ILE A 123 4.00 -5.45 9.50
CA ILE A 123 3.74 -4.03 9.78
C ILE A 123 2.39 -3.57 9.23
N PHE A 124 1.79 -4.35 8.34
CA PHE A 124 0.51 -4.00 7.72
C PHE A 124 -0.27 -5.23 7.29
N ARG A 125 -1.58 -5.19 7.48
CA ARG A 125 -2.55 -6.17 7.00
C ARG A 125 -3.87 -5.51 6.67
N ASP A 126 -4.41 -5.80 5.50
CA ASP A 126 -5.75 -5.39 5.09
C ASP A 126 -6.48 -6.47 4.32
N LYS A 127 -7.81 -6.52 4.50
CA LYS A 127 -8.68 -7.50 3.83
C LYS A 127 -9.24 -6.91 2.55
N GLY A 128 -9.09 -7.65 1.46
CA GLY A 128 -9.50 -7.22 0.14
C GLY A 128 -10.60 -8.07 -0.49
N LEU A 129 -11.31 -7.44 -1.41
CA LEU A 129 -12.18 -8.09 -2.39
C LEU A 129 -11.89 -7.41 -3.73
N SER A 130 -11.31 -8.14 -4.69
CA SER A 130 -11.02 -7.59 -6.03
C SER A 130 -12.32 -7.32 -6.79
N GLN A 131 -12.30 -6.43 -7.79
CA GLN A 131 -13.47 -6.18 -8.63
C GLN A 131 -13.33 -6.87 -9.98
N ILE A 132 -12.52 -6.34 -10.88
CA ILE A 132 -12.34 -6.83 -12.26
C ILE A 132 -10.95 -7.46 -12.38
N GLY A 133 -10.66 -8.49 -11.60
CA GLY A 133 -9.36 -9.17 -11.67
C GLY A 133 -8.29 -8.63 -10.72
N GLY A 134 -8.40 -7.41 -10.19
CA GLY A 134 -7.33 -6.83 -9.38
C GLY A 134 -7.78 -5.79 -8.36
N ASP A 135 -6.82 -5.27 -7.62
CA ASP A 135 -6.97 -4.18 -6.66
C ASP A 135 -5.63 -3.43 -6.48
N TYR A 136 -5.61 -2.38 -5.66
CA TYR A 136 -4.40 -1.64 -5.32
C TYR A 136 -4.34 -1.28 -3.83
N ARG A 137 -3.13 -1.08 -3.31
CA ARG A 137 -2.91 -0.55 -1.96
C ARG A 137 -1.86 0.53 -1.98
N ASN A 138 -2.19 1.65 -1.35
CA ASN A 138 -1.24 2.70 -1.07
C ASN A 138 -0.63 2.46 0.30
N PHE A 139 0.67 2.69 0.43
CA PHE A 139 1.38 2.61 1.70
C PHE A 139 2.45 3.69 1.76
N VAL A 140 2.91 4.00 2.97
CA VAL A 140 4.06 4.90 3.21
C VAL A 140 4.93 4.25 4.27
N PHE A 141 6.19 4.00 3.95
CA PHE A 141 7.14 3.43 4.91
C PHE A 141 7.77 4.52 5.78
N SER A 142 7.87 4.27 7.09
CA SER A 142 8.64 5.14 8.00
C SER A 142 10.11 4.76 8.06
N ASP A 143 10.38 3.47 8.02
CA ASP A 143 11.72 2.91 8.18
C ASP A 143 12.22 2.29 6.87
N SER A 144 13.54 2.26 6.69
CA SER A 144 14.19 1.58 5.57
C SER A 144 14.39 0.08 5.86
N GLY A 145 14.67 -0.70 4.81
CA GLY A 145 15.00 -2.11 4.93
C GLY A 145 14.27 -3.01 3.92
N SER A 146 14.43 -4.31 4.09
CA SER A 146 13.85 -5.31 3.20
C SER A 146 12.37 -5.50 3.49
N ILE A 147 11.56 -5.62 2.43
CA ILE A 147 10.13 -5.89 2.56
C ILE A 147 9.70 -7.16 1.83
N ILE A 148 8.62 -7.75 2.32
CA ILE A 148 7.86 -8.79 1.65
C ILE A 148 6.43 -8.30 1.52
N VAL A 149 5.94 -8.21 0.29
CA VAL A 149 4.52 -8.03 -0.01
C VAL A 149 3.92 -9.42 -0.20
N ARG A 150 3.06 -9.82 0.74
CA ARG A 150 2.36 -11.09 0.71
C ARG A 150 0.90 -10.87 0.39
N ILE A 151 0.37 -11.68 -0.53
CA ILE A 151 -1.06 -11.79 -0.77
C ILE A 151 -1.45 -13.23 -0.44
N GLU A 152 -2.26 -13.43 0.60
CA GLU A 152 -2.58 -14.76 1.15
C GLU A 152 -4.08 -15.00 1.32
N GLY A 153 -4.44 -16.28 1.48
CA GLY A 153 -5.84 -16.68 1.65
C GLY A 153 -6.71 -16.34 0.44
N ILE A 154 -6.14 -16.36 -0.76
CA ILE A 154 -6.82 -15.96 -1.99
C ILE A 154 -7.93 -16.96 -2.31
N GLN A 155 -9.19 -16.51 -2.40
CA GLN A 155 -10.32 -17.42 -2.63
C GLN A 155 -11.49 -16.73 -3.32
N THR A 156 -12.31 -17.51 -4.01
CA THR A 156 -13.55 -17.03 -4.63
C THR A 156 -14.70 -16.99 -3.62
N PRO A 157 -15.69 -16.10 -3.77
CA PRO A 157 -16.88 -16.10 -2.92
C PRO A 157 -17.75 -17.31 -3.28
N SER A 158 -17.92 -18.26 -2.34
CA SER A 158 -18.30 -19.63 -2.67
C SER A 158 -19.81 -19.93 -2.86
N LEU A 159 -20.66 -19.05 -3.41
CA LEU A 159 -22.06 -19.47 -3.67
C LEU A 159 -22.75 -19.01 -4.95
N LEU A 160 -22.30 -17.95 -5.61
CA LEU A 160 -23.00 -17.38 -6.79
C LEU A 160 -22.05 -16.83 -7.87
N ALA A 161 -20.74 -17.09 -7.77
CA ALA A 161 -19.77 -16.61 -8.74
C ALA A 161 -19.96 -17.31 -10.10
N GLU A 162 -19.85 -16.56 -11.19
CA GLU A 162 -19.87 -17.12 -12.55
C GLU A 162 -18.73 -18.15 -12.71
N GLU A 163 -19.01 -19.27 -13.38
CA GLU A 163 -18.06 -20.39 -13.54
C GLU A 163 -16.73 -19.96 -14.21
N SER A 164 -16.78 -18.91 -15.04
CA SER A 164 -15.62 -18.27 -15.68
C SER A 164 -14.70 -17.51 -14.72
N VAL A 165 -15.11 -17.33 -13.47
CA VAL A 165 -14.42 -16.53 -12.44
C VAL A 165 -14.10 -17.39 -11.21
N THR A 166 -14.52 -18.66 -11.20
CA THR A 166 -14.34 -19.56 -10.05
C THR A 166 -13.02 -20.32 -10.10
N VAL A 167 -12.19 -20.15 -9.08
CA VAL A 167 -11.03 -21.02 -8.83
C VAL A 167 -11.50 -22.26 -8.07
N PHE A 168 -11.41 -23.42 -8.72
CA PHE A 168 -11.82 -24.70 -8.15
C PHE A 168 -10.80 -25.25 -7.14
N GLY A 169 -11.27 -26.06 -6.20
CA GLY A 169 -10.45 -26.75 -5.19
C GLY A 169 -10.66 -26.22 -3.77
N ASP A 170 -10.65 -27.15 -2.80
CA ASP A 170 -10.80 -26.83 -1.39
C ASP A 170 -9.51 -26.17 -0.85
N VAL A 171 -9.65 -25.00 -0.23
CA VAL A 171 -8.55 -24.31 0.45
C VAL A 171 -8.34 -24.97 1.81
N GLN A 172 -7.27 -25.76 1.95
CA GLN A 172 -6.97 -26.46 3.20
C GLN A 172 -6.20 -25.58 4.19
N SER A 173 -5.47 -24.58 3.69
CA SER A 173 -4.64 -23.65 4.48
C SER A 173 -4.47 -22.31 3.76
N LYS A 174 -4.10 -21.25 4.49
CA LYS A 174 -3.88 -19.92 3.87
C LYS A 174 -2.65 -19.91 2.98
N GLU A 175 -1.65 -20.70 3.35
CA GLU A 175 -0.35 -20.84 2.70
C GLU A 175 -0.49 -21.50 1.33
N GLN A 176 -1.48 -22.39 1.16
CA GLN A 176 -1.78 -23.01 -0.13
C GLN A 176 -2.08 -21.97 -1.22
N ARG A 177 -2.72 -20.85 -0.84
CA ARG A 177 -3.10 -19.76 -1.74
C ARG A 177 -2.48 -18.44 -1.29
N SER A 178 -1.16 -18.45 -1.17
CA SER A 178 -0.35 -17.27 -0.89
C SER A 178 0.78 -17.09 -1.90
N VAL A 179 1.15 -15.84 -2.15
CA VAL A 179 2.32 -15.45 -2.95
C VAL A 179 3.12 -14.37 -2.24
N ASP A 180 4.44 -14.39 -2.43
CA ASP A 180 5.38 -13.44 -1.84
C ASP A 180 6.18 -12.71 -2.93
N PHE A 181 6.30 -11.40 -2.78
CA PHE A 181 7.14 -10.53 -3.59
C PHE A 181 8.08 -9.76 -2.67
N THR A 182 9.34 -9.59 -3.06
CA THR A 182 10.33 -8.90 -2.23
C THR A 182 10.81 -7.62 -2.89
N ALA A 183 11.15 -6.63 -2.07
CA ALA A 183 11.74 -5.36 -2.51
C ALA A 183 12.57 -4.76 -1.37
N ALA A 184 13.25 -3.64 -1.64
CA ALA A 184 13.95 -2.85 -0.62
C ALA A 184 13.35 -1.44 -0.52
N VAL A 185 13.33 -0.91 0.70
CA VAL A 185 12.94 0.46 1.00
C VAL A 185 14.18 1.25 1.42
N TYR A 186 14.44 2.35 0.73
CA TYR A 186 15.58 3.23 0.98
C TYR A 186 15.22 4.40 1.87
N ALA A 187 16.16 4.83 2.71
CA ALA A 187 15.98 6.07 3.46
C ALA A 187 15.91 7.25 2.48
N ASN A 188 14.90 8.08 2.63
CA ASN A 188 14.75 9.28 1.82
C ASN A 188 15.59 10.43 2.40
N PRO A 189 16.62 10.92 1.69
CA PRO A 189 17.45 12.02 2.20
C PRO A 189 16.69 13.37 2.23
N GLU A 190 15.69 13.54 1.38
CA GLU A 190 14.97 14.80 1.22
C GLU A 190 13.73 14.91 2.13
N LYS A 191 13.23 13.78 2.63
CA LYS A 191 11.98 13.72 3.40
C LYS A 191 12.10 12.80 4.60
N ILE A 192 11.92 13.35 5.80
CA ILE A 192 12.11 12.66 7.09
C ILE A 192 10.81 12.37 7.85
N SER A 193 9.66 12.80 7.32
CA SER A 193 8.36 12.59 7.96
C SER A 193 7.23 12.58 6.93
N HIS A 194 6.11 11.96 7.30
CA HIS A 194 4.84 12.01 6.59
C HIS A 194 3.70 12.13 7.60
N GLU A 195 2.58 12.74 7.19
CA GLU A 195 1.36 12.70 7.99
C GLU A 195 0.86 11.26 8.10
N GLU A 196 0.27 10.90 9.24
CA GLU A 196 -0.26 9.54 9.47
C GLU A 196 -1.19 9.14 8.31
N TYR A 197 -0.74 8.17 7.51
CA TYR A 197 -1.43 7.81 6.29
C TYR A 197 -2.66 6.96 6.64
N HIS A 198 -3.82 7.61 6.75
CA HIS A 198 -5.08 6.91 6.83
C HIS A 198 -5.37 6.25 5.49
N ILE A 199 -5.27 4.92 5.47
CA ILE A 199 -5.57 4.11 4.30
C ILE A 199 -7.03 4.34 3.95
N LYS A 200 -7.28 5.08 2.88
CA LYS A 200 -8.63 5.21 2.36
C LYS A 200 -9.03 3.83 1.83
N PRO A 201 -10.18 3.27 2.26
CA PRO A 201 -10.67 2.04 1.65
C PRO A 201 -10.79 2.26 0.15
N ALA A 202 -10.38 1.26 -0.64
CA ALA A 202 -10.47 1.33 -2.09
C ALA A 202 -11.90 1.78 -2.49
N GLN A 203 -12.01 2.85 -3.29
CA GLN A 203 -13.31 3.30 -3.80
C GLN A 203 -13.82 2.25 -4.77
N ARG A 204 -14.74 1.41 -4.30
CA ARG A 204 -15.30 0.29 -5.05
C ARG A 204 -16.63 0.69 -5.66
N LEU A 205 -16.83 0.46 -6.96
CA LEU A 205 -18.15 0.67 -7.62
C LEU A 205 -19.30 -0.01 -6.85
N THR A 206 -19.05 -1.18 -6.26
CA THR A 206 -20.02 -1.90 -5.43
C THR A 206 -20.43 -1.09 -4.19
N THR A 207 -19.47 -0.48 -3.47
CA THR A 207 -19.80 0.37 -2.32
C THR A 207 -20.65 1.58 -2.70
N TYR A 208 -20.44 2.13 -3.90
CA TYR A 208 -21.29 3.19 -4.44
C TYR A 208 -22.71 2.69 -4.73
N TYR A 209 -22.87 1.54 -5.39
CA TYR A 209 -24.20 0.94 -5.65
C TYR A 209 -24.92 0.52 -4.36
N GLU A 210 -24.23 -0.09 -3.40
CA GLU A 210 -24.80 -0.43 -2.09
C GLU A 210 -25.28 0.81 -1.35
N LEU A 211 -24.45 1.86 -1.28
CA LEU A 211 -24.83 3.13 -0.67
C LEU A 211 -26.05 3.74 -1.39
N MET A 212 -26.09 3.71 -2.72
CA MET A 212 -27.25 4.14 -3.49
C MET A 212 -28.51 3.33 -3.15
N ILE A 213 -28.41 2.00 -3.01
CA ILE A 213 -29.52 1.15 -2.59
C ILE A 213 -30.01 1.60 -1.21
N PHE A 214 -29.13 1.79 -0.23
CA PHE A 214 -29.53 2.27 1.10
C PHE A 214 -30.21 3.64 1.05
N ILE A 215 -29.64 4.59 0.29
CA ILE A 215 -30.20 5.95 0.12
C ILE A 215 -31.58 5.91 -0.53
N ILE A 216 -31.87 4.95 -1.41
CA ILE A 216 -33.18 4.82 -2.07
C ILE A 216 -34.16 4.05 -1.19
N LEU A 217 -33.73 2.93 -0.61
CA LEU A 217 -34.58 1.94 0.03
C LEU A 217 -35.00 2.38 1.45
N VAL A 218 -34.11 3.06 2.20
CA VAL A 218 -34.44 3.57 3.54
C VAL A 218 -35.56 4.63 3.49
N PRO A 219 -35.49 5.69 2.66
CA PRO A 219 -36.59 6.65 2.54
C PRO A 219 -37.87 6.02 1.97
N ALA A 220 -37.77 5.07 1.04
CA ALA A 220 -38.93 4.37 0.49
C ALA A 220 -39.68 3.55 1.55
N ILE A 221 -38.96 2.80 2.39
CA ILE A 221 -39.54 2.08 3.53
C ILE A 221 -40.17 3.06 4.52
N MET A 222 -39.44 4.13 4.89
CA MET A 222 -39.95 5.15 5.80
C MET A 222 -41.26 5.78 5.29
N PHE A 223 -41.35 6.03 3.98
CA PHE A 223 -42.54 6.56 3.33
C PHE A 223 -43.71 5.56 3.39
N ILE A 224 -43.46 4.28 3.11
CA ILE A 224 -44.48 3.22 3.21
C ILE A 224 -44.97 3.08 4.66
N VAL A 225 -44.07 3.09 5.65
CA VAL A 225 -44.41 3.05 7.07
C VAL A 225 -45.25 4.26 7.47
N ALA A 226 -44.89 5.46 7.01
CA ALA A 226 -45.67 6.68 7.25
C ALA A 226 -47.08 6.59 6.63
N LEU A 227 -47.21 6.05 5.42
CA LEU A 227 -48.52 5.81 4.79
C LEU A 227 -49.37 4.80 5.56
N LEU A 228 -48.77 3.71 6.05
CA LEU A 228 -49.46 2.71 6.87
C LEU A 228 -49.88 3.27 8.23
N TRP A 229 -49.06 4.14 8.83
CA TRP A 229 -49.39 4.84 10.08
C TRP A 229 -50.55 5.83 9.89
N LEU A 230 -50.53 6.62 8.81
CA LEU A 230 -51.62 7.53 8.44
C LEU A 230 -52.96 6.80 8.19
N LYS A 231 -52.90 5.56 7.69
CA LYS A 231 -54.10 4.72 7.46
C LYS A 231 -54.68 4.13 8.77
N ARG A 232 -53.91 4.09 9.85
CA ARG A 232 -54.27 3.49 11.16
C ARG A 232 -54.75 4.52 12.21
N LYS A 233 -55.40 5.62 11.80
CA LYS A 233 -55.85 6.68 12.75
C LYS A 233 -56.46 6.10 14.06
N PRO A 234 -56.05 6.59 15.25
CA PRO A 234 -56.70 6.21 16.49
C PRO A 234 -58.10 6.83 16.54
N ASP A 235 -59.10 6.03 16.93
CA ASP A 235 -60.48 6.45 17.11
C ASP A 235 -60.55 7.53 18.21
N THR A 236 -60.74 8.79 17.81
CA THR A 236 -60.93 9.88 18.77
C THR A 236 -62.33 9.73 19.36
N SER A 237 -62.40 9.06 20.52
CA SER A 237 -63.59 8.95 21.37
C SER A 237 -64.28 10.31 21.53
N LYS A 238 -65.55 10.38 21.09
CA LYS A 238 -66.44 11.52 21.31
C LYS A 238 -66.64 11.76 22.81
N THR A 239 -66.20 12.91 23.31
CA THR A 239 -66.54 13.40 24.66
C THR A 239 -68.07 13.63 24.74
N LYS A 240 -68.76 12.90 25.63
CA LYS A 240 -70.19 13.12 25.92
C LYS A 240 -70.37 14.36 26.83
N PRO A 241 -71.43 15.17 26.65
CA PRO A 241 -71.71 16.30 27.53
C PRO A 241 -72.25 15.80 28.89
N GLY A 242 -71.62 16.22 29.98
CA GLY A 242 -72.10 15.94 31.34
C GLY A 242 -73.36 16.75 31.63
N ALA A 243 -74.44 16.05 31.94
CA ALA A 243 -75.70 16.65 32.37
C ALA A 243 -75.54 17.35 33.73
N VAL A 244 -75.98 18.60 33.81
CA VAL A 244 -76.17 19.35 35.06
C VAL A 244 -77.33 18.71 35.82
N LYS A 245 -77.09 18.29 37.07
CA LYS A 245 -78.16 17.90 38.00
C LYS A 245 -78.71 19.16 38.67
N VAL A 246 -80.03 19.27 38.65
CA VAL A 246 -80.87 20.24 39.38
C VAL A 246 -80.73 20.05 40.88
#